data_AF-A0A081C907-F1
#
_entry.id   AF-A0A081C907-F1
#
_cell.length_a   1.000
_cell.length_b   1.000
_cell.length_c   1.000
_cell.angle_alpha   90.00
_cell.angle_beta   90.00
_cell.angle_gamma   90.00
#
_symmetry.space_group_name_H-M   'P 1'
#
loop_
_entity.id
_entity.type
_entity.pdbx_description
1 polymer ?
#
loop_
_entity_poly.entity_id
_entity_poly.type
_entity_poly.pdbx_seq_one_letter_code
_entity_poly.pdbx_strand_id
1 'polypeptide(L)' 'MSEPKQWDLFISHASEDNEEVALPLAELLEKYGVRVWLDQKEIRLGDSIPAKINQGLSKLRVGLVIAR' A
#
# COMPACT_ATOMS: atom_id res chain seq x y z
N MET A 1 17.64 4.07 -19.03
CA MET A 1 17.88 4.14 -17.57
C MET A 1 16.51 4.18 -16.92
N SER A 2 16.15 3.16 -16.13
CA SER A 2 14.86 3.12 -15.44
C SER A 2 14.92 4.09 -14.27
N GLU A 3 13.98 5.04 -14.17
CA GLU A 3 13.87 5.92 -13.00
C GLU A 3 13.84 5.08 -11.70
N PRO A 4 14.51 5.52 -10.62
CA PRO A 4 14.46 4.81 -9.36
C PRO A 4 13.00 4.73 -8.90
N LYS A 5 12.49 3.51 -8.76
CA LYS A 5 11.15 3.26 -8.19
C LYS A 5 11.07 4.00 -6.86
N GLN A 6 10.11 4.92 -6.76
CA GLN A 6 9.97 5.83 -5.60
C GLN A 6 9.58 5.08 -4.32
N TRP A 7 8.87 3.97 -4.49
CA TRP A 7 8.31 3.16 -3.42
C TRP A 7 8.63 1.67 -3.63
N ASP A 8 8.83 0.97 -2.52
CA ASP A 8 9.20 -0.44 -2.50
C ASP A 8 7.97 -1.34 -2.29
N LEU A 9 7.06 -0.87 -1.44
CA LEU A 9 5.83 -1.56 -1.10
C LEU A 9 4.65 -0.58 -1.18
N PHE A 10 3.54 -1.05 -1.72
CA PHE A 10 2.24 -0.40 -1.57
C PHE A 10 1.35 -1.23 -0.67
N ILE A 11 0.66 -0.58 0.27
CA ILE A 11 -0.29 -1.22 1.17
C ILE A 11 -1.67 -0.64 0.91
N SER A 12 -2.57 -1.49 0.42
CA SER A 12 -4.01 -1.21 0.38
C SER A 12 -4.68 -1.92 1.54
N HIS A 13 -5.61 -1.25 2.21
CA HIS A 13 -6.25 -1.76 3.41
C HIS A 13 -7.74 -1.38 3.48
N ALA A 14 -8.53 -2.19 4.18
CA ALA A 14 -9.88 -1.80 4.62
C ALA A 14 -9.78 -0.76 5.75
N SER A 15 -10.77 0.15 5.83
CA SER A 15 -10.81 1.20 6.86
C SER A 15 -10.66 0.65 8.28
N GLU A 16 -11.28 -0.51 8.54
CA GLU A 16 -11.26 -1.20 9.83
C GLU A 16 -9.89 -1.74 10.25
N ASP A 17 -8.99 -1.96 9.29
CA ASP A 17 -7.64 -2.50 9.54
C ASP A 17 -6.57 -1.39 9.70
N ASN A 18 -6.95 -0.11 9.62
CA ASN A 18 -6.02 1.01 9.55
C ASN A 18 -5.12 1.11 10.80
N GLU A 19 -5.73 1.22 11.99
CA GLU A 19 -5.00 1.40 13.25
C GLU A 19 -4.40 0.09 13.79
N GLU A 20 -5.07 -1.05 13.59
CA GLU A 20 -4.61 -2.34 14.14
C GLU A 20 -3.50 -2.98 13.31
N VAL A 21 -3.48 -2.78 11.99
CA VAL A 21 -2.60 -3.53 11.09
C VAL A 21 -1.84 -2.63 10.12
N ALA A 22 -2.52 -1.80 9.35
CA ALA A 22 -1.91 -1.10 8.22
C ALA A 22 -0.84 -0.10 8.66
N LEU A 23 -1.17 0.77 9.63
CA LEU A 23 -0.24 1.76 10.20
C LEU A 23 0.94 1.10 10.93
N PRO A 24 0.73 0.17 11.89
CA PRO A 24 1.85 -0.49 12.58
C PRO A 24 2.79 -1.23 11.64
N LEU A 25 2.26 -1.88 10.60
CA LEU A 25 3.06 -2.59 9.62
C LEU A 25 3.91 -1.64 8.77
N ALA A 26 3.32 -0.53 8.31
CA ALA A 26 4.04 0.47 7.52
C ALA A 26 5.18 1.10 8.32
N GLU A 27 4.90 1.54 9.55
CA GLU A 27 5.91 2.11 10.44
C GLU A 27 7.06 1.13 10.72
N LEU A 28 6.73 -0.15 10.93
CA LEU A 28 7.73 -1.18 11.16
C LEU A 28 8.61 -1.36 9.93
N LEU A 29 8.02 -1.46 8.74
CA LEU A 29 8.74 -1.64 7.48
C LEU A 29 9.63 -0.44 7.13
N GLU A 30 9.14 0.78 7.38
CA GLU A 30 9.93 2.01 7.22
C GLU A 30 11.15 2.02 8.14
N LYS A 31 11.05 1.52 9.38
CA LYS A 31 12.20 1.36 10.29
C LYS A 31 13.27 0.40 9.74
N TYR A 32 12.90 -0.53 8.87
CA TYR A 32 13.84 -1.41 8.17
C TYR A 32 14.31 -0.85 6.81
N GLY A 33 13.99 0.41 6.50
CA GLY A 33 14.41 1.09 5.26
C GLY A 33 13.57 0.75 4.04
N VAL A 34 12.40 0.12 4.21
CA VAL A 34 11.44 -0.11 3.13
C VAL A 34 10.63 1.15 2.90
N ARG A 35 10.63 1.67 1.67
CA ARG A 35 9.77 2.82 1.33
C ARG A 35 8.35 2.35 1.10
N VAL A 36 7.48 2.59 2.07
CA VAL A 36 6.08 2.15 2.03
C VAL A 36 5.19 3.29 1.53
N TRP A 37 4.26 2.96 0.63
CA TRP A 37 3.16 3.83 0.29
C TRP A 37 1.86 3.23 0.79
N LEU A 38 1.26 3.86 1.81
CA LEU A 38 -0.10 3.56 2.23
C LEU A 38 -1.10 4.25 1.29
N ASP A 39 -2.11 3.51 0.82
CA ASP A 39 -3.24 4.13 0.13
C ASP A 39 -3.95 5.12 1.08
N GLN A 40 -4.17 6.35 0.64
CA GLN A 40 -4.97 7.34 1.38
C GLN A 40 -6.47 7.06 1.25
N LYS A 41 -6.87 6.21 0.29
CA LYS A 41 -8.26 5.83 0.04
C LYS A 41 -8.50 4.43 0.53
N GLU A 42 -9.02 4.30 1.74
CA GLU A 42 -9.49 3.03 2.30
C GLU A 42 -10.36 2.25 1.28
N ILE A 43 -10.21 0.93 1.22
CA ILE A 43 -11.06 0.07 0.38
C ILE A 43 -12.46 0.05 0.97
N ARG A 44 -13.45 0.45 0.16
CA ARG A 44 -14.87 0.34 0.50
C ARG A 44 -15.52 -0.80 -0.28
N LEU A 45 -16.62 -1.32 0.25
CA LEU A 45 -17.42 -2.33 -0.44
C LEU A 45 -17.86 -1.78 -1.82
N GLY A 46 -17.48 -2.48 -2.89
CA GLY A 46 -17.75 -2.07 -4.27
C GLY A 46 -16.61 -1.33 -4.97
N ASP A 47 -15.51 -1.02 -4.29
CA ASP A 47 -14.30 -0.48 -4.92
C ASP A 47 -13.64 -1.51 -5.84
N SER A 48 -13.23 -1.08 -7.04
CA SER A 48 -12.40 -1.90 -7.91
C SER A 48 -10.94 -1.85 -7.44
N ILE A 49 -10.55 -2.87 -6.67
CA ILE A 49 -9.17 -3.08 -6.22
C ILE A 49 -8.16 -3.02 -7.40
N PRO A 50 -8.41 -3.65 -8.56
CA PRO A 50 -7.51 -3.55 -9.72
C PRO A 50 -7.28 -2.10 -10.21
N ALA A 51 -8.30 -1.24 -10.15
CA ALA A 51 -8.17 0.15 -10.57
C ALA A 51 -7.29 0.97 -9.62
N LYS A 52 -7.42 0.76 -8.30
CA LYS A 52 -6.55 1.38 -7.28
C LYS A 52 -5.11 0.90 -7.41
N ILE A 53 -4.93 -0.41 -7.59
CA ILE A 53 -3.60 -1.01 -7.81
C ILE A 53 -2.95 -0.46 -9.08
N ASN A 54 -3.70 -0.30 -10.18
CA ASN A 54 -3.19 0.29 -11.42
C ASN A 54 -2.72 1.75 -11.27
N GLN A 55 -3.29 2.51 -10.33
CA GLN A 55 -2.83 3.88 -10.04
C GLN A 55 -1.43 3.90 -9.41
N GLY A 56 -1.06 2.85 -8.65
CA GLY A 56 0.24 2.78 -8.00
C GLY A 56 1.29 1.93 -8.72
N LEU A 57 0.88 0.94 -9.50
CA LEU A 57 1.75 -0.14 -10.01
C LEU A 57 2.84 0.31 -10.97
N SER A 58 2.68 1.42 -11.68
CA SER A 58 3.69 1.89 -12.64
C SER A 58 5.04 2.20 -11.97
N LYS A 59 5.08 2.35 -10.65
CA LYS A 59 6.28 2.67 -9.86
C LYS A 59 6.64 1.66 -8.76
N LEU A 60 5.91 0.56 -8.61
CA LEU A 60 6.04 -0.34 -7.45
C LEU A 60 6.81 -1.62 -7.73
N ARG A 61 7.40 -2.21 -6.69
CA ARG A 61 8.01 -3.55 -6.74
C ARG A 61 7.06 -4.63 -6.25
N VAL A 62 6.32 -4.35 -5.17
CA VAL A 62 5.38 -5.27 -4.53
C VAL A 62 4.12 -4.50 -4.09
N GLY A 63 2.95 -5.12 -4.18
CA GLY A 63 1.70 -4.64 -3.59
C GLY A 63 1.17 -5.63 -2.56
N LEU A 64 0.75 -5.12 -1.40
CA LEU A 64 0.16 -5.87 -0.29
C LEU A 64 -1.28 -5.36 -0.08
N VAL A 65 -2.21 -6.30 0.07
CA VAL A 65 -3.62 -6.01 0.38
C VAL A 65 -3.96 -6.62 1.73
N ILE A 66 -4.54 -5.81 2.62
CA ILE A 66 -5.01 -6.19 3.94
C ILE A 66 -6.53 -5.99 3.95
N ALA A 67 -7.27 -7.07 4.13
CA ALA A 67 -8.72 -7.02 4.27
C ALA A 67 -9.14 -8.19 5.15
N ARG A 68 -9.85 -7.88 6.23
CA ARG A 68 -10.42 -8.86 7.14
C ARG A 68 -11.80 -9.37 6.71
#